data_AF-A0AB34IX20-F1
#
_entry.id   AF-A0AB34IX20-F1
#
_cell.length_a   1.000
_cell.length_b   1.000
_cell.length_c   1.000
_cell.angle_alpha   90.00
_cell.angle_beta   90.00
_cell.angle_gamma   90.00
#
_symmetry.space_group_name_H-M   'P 1'
#
loop_
_entity.id
_entity.type
_entity.pdbx_description
1 polymer ?
#
loop_
_entity_poly.entity_id
_entity_poly.type
_entity_poly.pdbx_seq_one_letter_code
_entity_poly.pdbx_strand_id
1 'polypeptide(L)'
;MAAPLVKVRTITVGLTLERGAASAWPQQLADAAAFTAAAAAAFTAAGFVVQTTRIATNSFEEYLDCSDRAAALAAFAEIDAHLLRLGVELFNAGPARSAAALSLITEVIRTSPRISASGTLPSPHDRAAARRLAECILTLSRETPRGEGNFQFAAACNVPPGTPFFPAAYHAGPPSFAIGCETAALLADALPRAAGDLAAAQALVQRAFEEALAPLERVARGLAAAHALPYAGIDASVAPLSTAPPLTDAFEAVGLGGFGQSGTLAVAALVTGALKAISGVKLCGYMGLMLPPLEDAGLARRANEGAYRLHDVLLYSAVCGLGLDTVPVPGDVPPEKLEALLLDVAALAFRLDKPLTARLFPVPGRRAGEQTDFQHPILCNAAIFEVP
;
A
#
# COMPACT_ATOMS: atom_id res chain seq x y z
N MET A 1 -8.43 22.62 18.63
CA MET A 1 -9.31 21.70 17.87
C MET A 1 -8.73 20.30 18.05
N ALA A 2 -9.56 19.27 18.26
CA ALA A 2 -9.08 17.89 18.32
C ALA A 2 -8.49 17.47 16.96
N ALA A 3 -7.46 16.62 16.97
CA ALA A 3 -6.88 16.10 15.72
C ALA A 3 -7.95 15.30 14.95
N PRO A 4 -7.96 15.35 13.60
CA PRO A 4 -8.95 14.62 12.81
C PRO A 4 -8.74 13.11 12.97
N LEU A 5 -9.82 12.36 13.20
CA LEU A 5 -9.79 10.90 13.32
C LEU A 5 -9.61 10.19 11.96
N VAL A 6 -9.95 10.87 10.87
CA VAL A 6 -9.80 10.38 9.50
C VAL A 6 -9.15 11.45 8.63
N LYS A 7 -8.16 11.05 7.84
CA LYS A 7 -7.56 11.88 6.79
C LYS A 7 -7.73 11.20 5.43
N VAL A 8 -7.79 12.00 4.38
CA VAL A 8 -7.70 11.49 3.00
C VAL A 8 -6.22 11.25 2.72
N ARG A 9 -5.76 10.01 2.91
CA ARG A 9 -4.37 9.60 2.65
C ARG A 9 -4.03 9.80 1.18
N THR A 10 -4.98 9.51 0.31
CA THR A 10 -4.78 9.66 -1.13
C THR A 10 -6.09 9.83 -1.90
N ILE A 11 -6.01 10.63 -2.97
CA ILE A 11 -6.96 10.63 -4.08
C ILE A 11 -6.20 10.09 -5.28
N THR A 12 -6.58 8.91 -5.77
CA THR A 12 -5.88 8.23 -6.88
C THR A 12 -6.77 8.20 -8.10
N VAL A 13 -6.30 8.78 -9.21
CA VAL A 13 -6.93 8.61 -10.53
C VAL A 13 -6.28 7.43 -11.25
N GLY A 14 -7.12 6.50 -11.69
CA GLY A 14 -6.74 5.40 -12.56
C GLY A 14 -6.89 5.78 -14.03
N LEU A 15 -5.86 5.54 -14.84
CA LEU A 15 -5.84 5.76 -16.28
C LEU A 15 -5.49 4.48 -17.04
N THR A 16 -5.96 4.37 -18.28
CA THR A 16 -5.44 3.40 -19.24
C THR A 16 -4.67 4.15 -20.31
N LEU A 17 -3.38 3.85 -20.39
CA LEU A 17 -2.52 4.33 -21.47
C LEU A 17 -2.45 3.25 -22.54
N GLU A 18 -2.44 3.67 -23.81
CA GLU A 18 -2.42 2.77 -24.96
C GLU A 18 -1.08 2.83 -25.69
N ARG A 19 -0.60 1.66 -26.11
CA ARG A 19 0.57 1.54 -26.99
C ARG A 19 0.29 2.22 -28.33
N GLY A 20 1.23 3.03 -28.80
CA GLY A 20 1.09 3.77 -30.05
C GLY A 20 0.30 5.08 -29.92
N ALA A 21 -0.26 5.38 -28.74
CA ALA A 21 -0.92 6.65 -28.44
C ALA A 21 -0.06 7.56 -27.54
N ALA A 22 1.28 7.47 -27.64
CA ALA A 22 2.21 8.21 -26.78
C ALA A 22 2.02 9.74 -26.85
N SER A 23 1.55 10.26 -27.98
CA SER A 23 1.21 11.69 -28.14
C SER A 23 -0.01 12.13 -27.33
N ALA A 24 -0.89 11.20 -26.90
CA ALA A 24 -2.07 11.48 -26.09
C ALA A 24 -1.79 11.44 -24.57
N TRP A 25 -0.77 10.69 -24.13
CA TRP A 25 -0.46 10.52 -22.71
C TRP A 25 -0.26 11.84 -21.97
N PRO A 26 0.45 12.87 -22.52
CA PRO A 26 0.59 14.16 -21.85
C PRO A 26 -0.74 14.81 -21.45
N GLN A 27 -1.75 14.77 -22.34
CA GLN A 27 -3.06 15.35 -22.06
C GLN A 27 -3.82 14.51 -21.02
N GLN A 28 -3.79 13.18 -21.12
CA GLN A 28 -4.43 12.29 -20.15
C GLN A 28 -3.86 12.50 -18.73
N LEU A 29 -2.54 12.65 -18.61
CA LEU A 29 -1.87 12.94 -17.34
C LEU A 29 -2.24 14.34 -16.82
N ALA A 30 -2.33 15.34 -17.69
CA ALA A 30 -2.74 16.69 -17.32
C ALA A 30 -4.18 16.74 -16.80
N ASP A 31 -5.10 16.03 -17.45
CA ASP A 31 -6.51 15.96 -17.03
C ASP A 31 -6.64 15.27 -15.66
N ALA A 32 -5.89 14.19 -15.43
CA ALA A 32 -5.85 13.51 -14.13
C ALA A 32 -5.24 14.38 -13.03
N ALA A 33 -4.15 15.09 -13.33
CA ALA A 33 -3.54 16.04 -12.39
C ALA A 33 -4.51 17.17 -12.02
N ALA A 34 -5.19 17.75 -13.01
CA ALA A 34 -6.19 18.80 -12.80
C ALA A 34 -7.37 18.29 -11.94
N PHE A 35 -7.87 17.09 -12.23
CA PHE A 35 -8.94 16.48 -11.44
C PHE A 35 -8.49 16.24 -9.98
N THR A 36 -7.33 15.63 -9.76
CA THR A 36 -6.87 15.32 -8.39
C THR A 36 -6.66 16.59 -7.55
N ALA A 37 -6.17 17.69 -8.17
CA ALA A 37 -6.07 18.99 -7.51
C ALA A 37 -7.45 19.57 -7.14
N ALA A 38 -8.43 19.52 -8.05
CA ALA A 38 -9.80 19.96 -7.78
C ALA A 38 -10.47 19.10 -6.69
N ALA A 39 -10.27 17.79 -6.73
CA ALA A 39 -10.77 16.87 -5.72
C ALA A 39 -10.16 17.16 -4.34
N ALA A 40 -8.84 17.37 -4.28
CA ALA A 40 -8.16 17.73 -3.03
C ALA A 40 -8.71 19.04 -2.43
N ALA A 41 -8.96 20.05 -3.27
CA ALA A 41 -9.59 21.29 -2.84
C ALA A 41 -11.01 21.08 -2.30
N ALA A 42 -11.82 20.22 -2.96
CA ALA A 42 -13.18 19.91 -2.52
C ALA A 42 -13.21 19.18 -1.16
N PHE A 43 -12.33 18.19 -0.95
CA PHE A 43 -12.20 17.52 0.35
C PHE A 43 -11.71 18.46 1.44
N THR A 44 -10.77 19.35 1.12
CA THR A 44 -10.29 20.38 2.06
C THR A 44 -11.40 21.36 2.45
N ALA A 45 -12.20 21.81 1.48
CA ALA A 45 -13.36 22.66 1.71
C ALA A 45 -14.45 21.96 2.56
N ALA A 46 -14.53 20.63 2.48
CA ALA A 46 -15.41 19.81 3.33
C ALA A 46 -14.82 19.51 4.71
N GLY A 47 -13.64 20.04 5.05
CA GLY A 47 -13.01 19.92 6.37
C GLY A 47 -12.06 18.74 6.54
N PHE A 48 -11.72 18.03 5.46
CA PHE A 48 -10.76 16.92 5.51
C PHE A 48 -9.33 17.38 5.27
N VAL A 49 -8.38 16.74 5.94
CA VAL A 49 -6.96 16.86 5.60
C VAL A 49 -6.65 15.90 4.46
N VAL A 50 -6.22 16.43 3.31
CA VAL A 50 -5.75 15.65 2.16
C VAL A 50 -4.22 15.58 2.21
N GLN A 51 -3.66 14.37 2.19
CA GLN A 51 -2.22 14.17 2.34
C GLN A 51 -1.51 14.06 1.00
N THR A 52 -2.08 13.30 0.05
CA THR A 52 -1.45 13.10 -1.27
C THR A 52 -2.49 12.98 -2.38
N THR A 53 -2.07 13.29 -3.61
CA THR A 53 -2.78 12.99 -4.86
C THR A 53 -1.91 12.07 -5.72
N ARG A 54 -2.52 11.15 -6.46
CA ARG A 54 -1.80 10.10 -7.17
C ARG A 54 -2.42 9.79 -8.53
N ILE A 55 -1.61 9.26 -9.43
CA ILE A 55 -2.04 8.68 -10.70
C ILE A 55 -1.55 7.23 -10.77
N ALA A 56 -2.41 6.29 -11.14
CA ALA A 56 -2.04 4.91 -11.39
C ALA A 56 -2.49 4.49 -12.79
N THR A 57 -1.70 3.68 -13.48
CA THR A 57 -2.03 3.20 -14.83
C THR A 57 -2.34 1.70 -14.86
N ASN A 58 -2.79 1.21 -16.01
CA ASN A 58 -2.68 -0.21 -16.38
C ASN A 58 -1.21 -0.66 -16.39
N SER A 59 -0.97 -1.97 -16.61
CA SER A 59 0.41 -2.48 -16.68
C SER A 59 1.22 -1.70 -17.72
N PHE A 60 2.40 -1.23 -17.36
CA PHE A 60 3.31 -0.60 -18.31
C PHE A 60 3.75 -1.52 -19.45
N GLU A 61 3.59 -2.84 -19.30
CA GLU A 61 3.79 -3.79 -20.39
C GLU A 61 2.74 -3.63 -21.51
N GLU A 62 1.58 -3.07 -21.20
CA GLU A 62 0.50 -2.87 -22.17
C GLU A 62 0.77 -1.64 -23.04
N TYR A 63 1.42 -0.60 -22.51
CA TYR A 63 1.66 0.67 -23.23
C TYR A 63 3.12 0.96 -23.59
N LEU A 64 4.10 0.24 -23.05
CA LEU A 64 5.52 0.34 -23.40
C LEU A 64 6.07 -0.95 -24.02
N ASP A 65 6.99 -0.83 -24.97
CA ASP A 65 7.78 -1.98 -25.43
C ASP A 65 8.92 -2.28 -24.45
N CYS A 66 8.66 -3.17 -23.49
CA CYS A 66 9.67 -3.57 -22.52
C CYS A 66 10.80 -4.43 -23.12
N SER A 67 10.68 -4.90 -24.37
CA SER A 67 11.76 -5.65 -25.03
C SER A 67 12.88 -4.73 -25.52
N ASP A 68 12.56 -3.47 -25.84
CA ASP A 68 13.53 -2.41 -26.08
C ASP A 68 13.75 -1.61 -24.79
N ARG A 69 14.78 -2.02 -24.03
CA ARG A 69 15.15 -1.38 -22.77
C ARG A 69 15.42 0.13 -22.94
N ALA A 70 16.08 0.54 -24.01
CA ALA A 70 16.47 1.94 -24.19
C ALA A 70 15.23 2.81 -24.45
N ALA A 71 14.34 2.34 -25.33
CA ALA A 71 13.08 3.03 -25.63
C ALA A 71 12.16 3.09 -24.40
N ALA A 72 12.04 1.99 -23.64
CA ALA A 72 11.21 1.96 -22.44
C ALA A 72 11.71 2.93 -21.37
N LEU A 73 13.02 2.98 -21.10
CA LEU A 73 13.60 3.92 -20.13
C LEU A 73 13.45 5.38 -20.58
N ALA A 74 13.59 5.67 -21.89
CA ALA A 74 13.33 6.99 -22.43
C ALA A 74 11.87 7.41 -22.20
N ALA A 75 10.91 6.52 -22.45
CA ALA A 75 9.50 6.78 -22.22
C ALA A 75 9.19 7.03 -20.73
N PHE A 76 9.79 6.28 -19.80
CA PHE A 76 9.66 6.55 -18.37
C PHE A 76 10.21 7.93 -17.98
N ALA A 77 11.37 8.30 -18.51
CA ALA A 77 11.95 9.62 -18.26
C ALA A 77 11.07 10.76 -18.81
N GLU A 78 10.46 10.57 -19.98
CA GLU A 78 9.50 11.52 -20.55
C GLU A 78 8.23 11.65 -19.68
N ILE A 79 7.71 10.53 -19.18
CA ILE A 79 6.58 10.51 -18.23
C ILE A 79 6.96 11.24 -16.95
N ASP A 80 8.09 10.95 -16.31
CA ASP A 80 8.53 11.61 -15.07
C ASP A 80 8.71 13.12 -15.26
N ALA A 81 9.30 13.53 -16.39
CA ALA A 81 9.46 14.94 -16.73
C ALA A 81 8.10 15.66 -16.93
N HIS A 82 7.10 14.97 -17.50
CA HIS A 82 5.74 15.49 -17.59
C HIS A 82 5.08 15.60 -16.22
N LEU A 83 5.17 14.57 -15.40
CA LEU A 83 4.63 14.55 -14.03
C LEU A 83 5.21 15.69 -13.19
N LEU A 84 6.52 15.92 -13.28
CA LEU A 84 7.20 17.04 -12.62
C LEU A 84 6.60 18.40 -13.04
N ARG A 85 6.37 18.62 -14.33
CA ARG A 85 5.75 19.88 -14.82
C ARG A 85 4.31 20.06 -14.34
N LEU A 86 3.59 18.95 -14.16
CA LEU A 86 2.22 18.94 -13.65
C LEU A 86 2.14 19.00 -12.12
N GLY A 87 3.28 18.92 -11.40
CA GLY A 87 3.31 18.87 -9.94
C GLY A 87 2.79 17.55 -9.35
N VAL A 88 2.80 16.46 -10.12
CA VAL A 88 2.40 15.13 -9.65
C VAL A 88 3.60 14.42 -9.04
N GLU A 89 3.59 14.21 -7.72
CA GLU A 89 4.71 13.60 -7.00
C GLU A 89 4.67 12.06 -6.95
N LEU A 90 3.50 11.46 -7.19
CA LEU A 90 3.28 10.03 -7.01
C LEU A 90 2.52 9.44 -8.21
N PHE A 91 3.23 8.63 -8.98
CA PHE A 91 2.73 7.91 -10.14
C PHE A 91 3.03 6.41 -10.02
N ASN A 92 2.06 5.55 -10.35
CA ASN A 92 2.28 4.11 -10.43
C ASN A 92 2.13 3.65 -11.88
N ALA A 93 3.20 3.06 -12.41
CA ALA A 93 3.25 2.53 -13.77
C ALA A 93 2.46 1.21 -13.93
N GLY A 94 1.94 0.65 -12.84
CA GLY A 94 1.21 -0.60 -12.84
C GLY A 94 2.12 -1.84 -12.70
N PRO A 95 1.53 -3.05 -12.79
CA PRO A 95 2.22 -4.29 -12.49
C PRO A 95 3.08 -4.78 -13.64
N ALA A 96 4.21 -5.40 -13.31
CA ALA A 96 5.08 -6.15 -14.21
C ALA A 96 4.96 -7.66 -13.97
N ARG A 97 5.05 -8.45 -15.04
CA ARG A 97 5.05 -9.92 -15.04
C ARG A 97 6.26 -10.49 -15.77
N SER A 98 6.61 -9.92 -16.92
CA SER A 98 7.73 -10.41 -17.72
C SER A 98 9.09 -10.11 -17.08
N ALA A 99 10.08 -10.93 -17.39
CA ALA A 99 11.46 -10.68 -16.97
C ALA A 99 12.00 -9.35 -17.53
N ALA A 100 11.64 -9.02 -18.77
CA ALA A 100 12.03 -7.77 -19.41
C ALA A 100 11.49 -6.56 -18.63
N ALA A 101 10.19 -6.57 -18.28
CA ALA A 101 9.55 -5.51 -17.51
C ALA A 101 10.15 -5.36 -16.10
N LEU A 102 10.31 -6.47 -15.36
CA LEU A 102 10.91 -6.45 -14.02
C LEU A 102 12.34 -5.91 -14.03
N SER A 103 13.12 -6.16 -15.09
CA SER A 103 14.49 -5.66 -15.24
C SER A 103 14.59 -4.13 -15.38
N LEU A 104 13.49 -3.45 -15.74
CA LEU A 104 13.43 -2.00 -15.88
C LEU A 104 13.25 -1.30 -14.54
N ILE A 105 12.55 -1.93 -13.59
CA ILE A 105 12.05 -1.30 -12.36
C ILE A 105 13.15 -0.64 -11.55
N THR A 106 14.30 -1.30 -11.37
CA THR A 106 15.42 -0.73 -10.61
C THR A 106 15.91 0.59 -11.20
N GLU A 107 16.12 0.63 -12.52
CA GLU A 107 16.61 1.83 -13.19
C GLU A 107 15.55 2.94 -13.17
N VAL A 108 14.27 2.59 -13.37
CA VAL A 108 13.16 3.53 -13.31
C VAL A 108 13.07 4.16 -11.92
N ILE A 109 13.05 3.38 -10.84
CA ILE A 109 12.97 3.91 -9.47
C ILE A 109 14.17 4.79 -9.12
N ARG A 110 15.36 4.49 -9.65
CA ARG A 110 16.58 5.30 -9.43
C ARG A 110 16.57 6.63 -10.16
N THR A 111 16.05 6.65 -11.38
CA THR A 111 16.14 7.81 -12.29
C THR A 111 14.87 8.65 -12.32
N SER A 112 13.74 8.08 -11.94
CA SER A 112 12.40 8.66 -11.99
C SER A 112 11.74 8.57 -10.61
N PRO A 113 12.08 9.45 -9.66
CA PRO A 113 11.72 9.31 -8.25
C PRO A 113 10.21 9.39 -7.94
N ARG A 114 9.37 9.75 -8.93
CA ARG A 114 7.90 9.80 -8.79
C ARG A 114 7.25 8.49 -9.18
N ILE A 115 7.98 7.59 -9.83
CA ILE A 115 7.43 6.40 -10.47
C ILE A 115 7.64 5.18 -9.58
N SER A 116 6.54 4.69 -9.03
CA SER A 116 6.42 3.37 -8.41
C SER A 116 5.94 2.33 -9.42
N ALA A 117 6.17 1.06 -9.09
CA ALA A 117 5.66 -0.08 -9.86
C ALA A 117 5.41 -1.27 -8.94
N SER A 118 4.70 -2.29 -9.42
CA SER A 118 4.56 -3.57 -8.71
C SER A 118 4.95 -4.73 -9.60
N GLY A 119 5.17 -5.90 -9.00
CA GLY A 119 5.34 -7.15 -9.72
C GLY A 119 4.21 -8.12 -9.37
N THR A 120 3.64 -8.82 -10.35
CA THR A 120 2.59 -9.81 -10.09
C THR A 120 3.18 -11.21 -9.91
N LEU A 121 2.78 -11.89 -8.84
CA LEU A 121 2.97 -13.33 -8.67
C LEU A 121 1.64 -14.05 -9.03
N PRO A 122 1.54 -14.68 -10.21
CA PRO A 122 0.26 -15.11 -10.77
C PRO A 122 -0.26 -16.43 -10.19
N SER A 123 0.55 -17.16 -9.42
CA SER A 123 0.19 -18.47 -8.87
C SER A 123 1.07 -18.80 -7.66
N PRO A 124 0.56 -19.54 -6.66
CA PRO A 124 1.35 -20.03 -5.53
C PRO A 124 2.33 -21.14 -5.94
N HIS A 125 2.31 -21.57 -7.20
CA HIS A 125 3.21 -22.59 -7.76
C HIS A 125 4.20 -22.02 -8.78
N ASP A 126 4.10 -20.72 -9.11
CA ASP A 126 5.02 -20.08 -10.06
C ASP A 126 6.32 -19.65 -9.38
N ARG A 127 7.15 -20.66 -9.11
CA ARG A 127 8.48 -20.48 -8.51
C ARG A 127 9.37 -19.55 -9.33
N ALA A 128 9.25 -19.58 -10.66
CA ALA A 128 10.07 -18.76 -11.54
C ALA A 128 9.71 -17.27 -11.41
N ALA A 129 8.41 -16.94 -11.32
CA ALA A 129 7.98 -15.58 -11.01
C ALA A 129 8.42 -15.13 -9.62
N ALA A 130 8.27 -15.99 -8.60
CA ALA A 130 8.74 -15.69 -7.25
C ALA A 130 10.25 -15.39 -7.20
N ARG A 131 11.08 -16.17 -7.91
CA ARG A 131 12.52 -15.92 -8.05
C ARG A 131 12.81 -14.54 -8.65
N ARG A 132 12.17 -14.19 -9.77
CA ARG A 132 12.39 -12.89 -10.43
C ARG A 132 11.99 -11.71 -9.54
N LEU A 133 10.89 -11.86 -8.80
CA LEU A 133 10.42 -10.83 -7.85
C LEU A 133 11.41 -10.68 -6.67
N ALA A 134 11.90 -11.79 -6.13
CA ALA A 134 12.94 -11.77 -5.08
C ALA A 134 14.24 -11.10 -5.57
N GLU A 135 14.68 -11.41 -6.79
CA GLU A 135 15.84 -10.77 -7.42
C GLU A 135 15.62 -9.26 -7.60
N CYS A 136 14.44 -8.84 -8.05
CA CYS A 136 14.08 -7.42 -8.19
C CYS A 136 14.17 -6.68 -6.84
N ILE A 137 13.57 -7.23 -5.77
CA ILE A 137 13.60 -6.69 -4.41
C ILE A 137 15.05 -6.52 -3.90
N LEU A 138 15.89 -7.55 -4.11
CA LEU A 138 17.30 -7.52 -3.72
C LEU A 138 18.12 -6.52 -4.53
N THR A 139 17.84 -6.41 -5.83
CA THR A 139 18.54 -5.48 -6.72
C THR A 139 18.21 -4.04 -6.35
N LEU A 140 16.93 -3.73 -6.14
CA LEU A 140 16.46 -2.44 -5.62
C LEU A 140 17.14 -2.08 -4.29
N SER A 141 17.25 -3.05 -3.38
CA SER A 141 17.91 -2.85 -2.09
C SER A 141 19.39 -2.45 -2.26
N ARG A 142 20.13 -3.17 -3.11
CA ARG A 142 21.57 -2.96 -3.32
C ARG A 142 21.88 -1.67 -4.07
N GLU A 143 20.98 -1.26 -4.94
CA GLU A 143 21.21 -0.18 -5.89
C GLU A 143 20.60 1.17 -5.48
N THR A 144 19.93 1.22 -4.33
CA THR A 144 19.37 2.46 -3.76
C THR A 144 19.91 2.72 -2.36
N PRO A 145 20.03 4.00 -1.95
CA PRO A 145 20.54 4.34 -0.62
C PRO A 145 19.76 3.63 0.49
N ARG A 146 20.49 2.88 1.34
CA ARG A 146 19.93 2.07 2.44
C ARG A 146 18.87 1.03 2.02
N GLY A 147 18.68 0.79 0.72
CA GLY A 147 17.62 -0.05 0.19
C GLY A 147 16.22 0.57 0.19
N GLU A 148 16.10 1.89 0.40
CA GLU A 148 14.82 2.61 0.47
C GLU A 148 14.03 2.60 -0.85
N GLY A 149 14.65 2.26 -1.98
CA GLY A 149 13.96 2.09 -3.26
C GLY A 149 12.84 1.05 -3.24
N ASN A 150 12.92 0.07 -2.33
CA ASN A 150 11.84 -0.90 -2.11
C ASN A 150 10.54 -0.26 -1.59
N PHE A 151 10.57 0.99 -1.10
CA PHE A 151 9.35 1.71 -0.77
C PHE A 151 8.42 1.90 -1.99
N GLN A 152 9.01 1.96 -3.18
CA GLN A 152 8.32 2.18 -4.46
C GLN A 152 8.00 0.87 -5.21
N PHE A 153 8.25 -0.30 -4.60
CA PHE A 153 7.99 -1.61 -5.20
C PHE A 153 7.31 -2.59 -4.25
N ALA A 154 6.41 -3.41 -4.77
CA ALA A 154 5.89 -4.57 -4.04
C ALA A 154 5.61 -5.73 -5.00
N ALA A 155 5.88 -6.95 -4.53
CA ALA A 155 5.30 -8.14 -5.13
C ALA A 155 3.82 -8.23 -4.73
N ALA A 156 2.93 -8.59 -5.64
CA ALA A 156 1.48 -8.57 -5.43
C ALA A 156 0.82 -9.87 -5.90
N CYS A 157 -0.12 -10.36 -5.11
CA CYS A 157 -0.98 -11.50 -5.39
C CYS A 157 -2.45 -11.07 -5.25
N ASN A 158 -3.30 -11.39 -6.22
CA ASN A 158 -4.76 -11.14 -6.17
C ASN A 158 -5.17 -9.68 -5.86
N VAL A 159 -4.30 -8.70 -6.12
CA VAL A 159 -4.66 -7.28 -5.99
C VAL A 159 -5.57 -6.89 -7.15
N PRO A 160 -6.82 -6.43 -6.90
CA PRO A 160 -7.72 -5.98 -7.96
C PRO A 160 -7.33 -4.58 -8.47
N PRO A 161 -7.74 -4.21 -9.70
CA PRO A 161 -7.56 -2.85 -10.19
C PRO A 161 -8.39 -1.86 -9.37
N GLY A 162 -7.94 -0.61 -9.30
CA GLY A 162 -8.64 0.48 -8.63
C GLY A 162 -8.33 0.61 -7.13
N THR A 163 -7.39 -0.17 -6.58
CA THR A 163 -6.85 0.12 -5.24
C THR A 163 -6.07 1.44 -5.25
N PRO A 164 -6.27 2.35 -4.27
CA PRO A 164 -5.60 3.64 -4.27
C PRO A 164 -4.18 3.60 -3.66
N PHE A 165 -3.79 2.49 -3.03
CA PHE A 165 -2.55 2.38 -2.26
C PHE A 165 -1.35 1.89 -3.07
N PHE A 166 -0.27 2.66 -3.01
CA PHE A 166 0.99 2.34 -3.66
C PHE A 166 1.82 1.39 -2.80
N PRO A 167 2.73 0.61 -3.41
CA PRO A 167 3.07 0.59 -4.84
C PRO A 167 2.30 -0.45 -5.66
N ALA A 168 1.21 -1.02 -5.13
CA ALA A 168 0.39 -2.02 -5.84
C ALA A 168 -0.83 -1.45 -6.58
N ALA A 169 -1.10 -0.15 -6.47
CA ALA A 169 -2.15 0.53 -7.23
C ALA A 169 -1.94 0.41 -8.73
N TYR A 170 -2.99 -0.02 -9.43
CA TYR A 170 -3.06 -0.04 -10.88
C TYR A 170 -4.50 0.10 -11.34
N HIS A 171 -4.69 0.34 -12.64
CA HIS A 171 -6.01 0.60 -13.21
C HIS A 171 -6.34 -0.37 -14.36
N ALA A 172 -7.63 -0.61 -14.57
CA ALA A 172 -8.13 -1.34 -15.73
C ALA A 172 -9.51 -0.78 -16.14
N GLY A 173 -9.72 -0.62 -17.45
CA GLY A 173 -10.97 -0.09 -18.00
C GLY A 173 -11.01 1.44 -18.08
N PRO A 174 -12.20 2.05 -18.22
CA PRO A 174 -12.33 3.51 -18.36
C PRO A 174 -11.73 4.26 -17.16
N PRO A 175 -11.21 5.49 -17.35
CA PRO A 175 -10.69 6.29 -16.25
C PRO A 175 -11.65 6.39 -15.07
N SER A 176 -11.12 6.32 -13.86
CA SER A 176 -11.91 6.41 -12.62
C SER A 176 -11.06 6.96 -11.48
N PHE A 177 -11.65 7.28 -10.34
CA PHE A 177 -10.90 7.67 -9.16
C PHE A 177 -11.35 6.94 -7.89
N ALA A 178 -10.39 6.70 -7.00
CA ALA A 178 -10.60 6.08 -5.70
C ALA A 178 -10.01 6.95 -4.58
N ILE A 179 -10.55 6.79 -3.37
CA ILE A 179 -10.11 7.51 -2.18
C ILE A 179 -9.48 6.49 -1.22
N GLY A 180 -8.26 6.75 -0.75
CA GLY A 180 -7.64 5.98 0.33
C GLY A 180 -7.61 6.80 1.61
N CYS A 181 -8.00 6.20 2.74
CA CYS A 181 -8.06 6.89 4.03
C CYS A 181 -6.89 6.49 4.96
N GLU A 182 -6.52 7.39 5.87
CA GLU A 182 -5.74 7.07 7.07
C GLU A 182 -6.69 7.08 8.27
N THR A 183 -6.91 5.91 8.88
CA THR A 183 -7.97 5.67 9.88
C THR A 183 -7.45 5.07 11.19
N ALA A 184 -6.13 5.10 11.42
CA ALA A 184 -5.52 4.57 12.64
C ALA A 184 -6.02 5.28 13.90
N ALA A 185 -6.16 6.62 13.86
CA ALA A 185 -6.70 7.40 14.96
C ALA A 185 -8.18 7.04 15.28
N LEU A 186 -8.99 6.74 14.26
CA LEU A 186 -10.36 6.28 14.45
C LEU A 186 -10.41 4.92 15.17
N LEU A 187 -9.50 4.01 14.83
CA LEU A 187 -9.40 2.72 15.52
C LEU A 187 -8.97 2.88 16.98
N ALA A 188 -8.00 3.76 17.23
CA ALA A 188 -7.51 4.08 18.57
C ALA A 188 -8.56 4.74 19.47
N ASP A 189 -9.53 5.47 18.89
CA ASP A 189 -10.68 5.99 19.63
C ASP A 189 -11.74 4.91 19.89
N ALA A 190 -12.05 4.08 18.89
CA ALA A 190 -13.18 3.16 18.95
C ALA A 190 -12.94 1.91 19.82
N LEU A 191 -11.77 1.26 19.70
CA LEU A 191 -11.50 -0.01 20.39
C LEU A 191 -11.57 0.09 21.93
N PRO A 192 -10.96 1.09 22.59
CA PRO A 192 -10.97 1.17 24.05
C PRO A 192 -12.37 1.32 24.66
N ARG A 193 -13.34 1.85 23.91
CA ARG A 193 -14.72 2.08 24.36
C ARG A 193 -15.50 0.79 24.59
N ALA A 194 -15.00 -0.34 24.09
CA ALA A 194 -15.60 -1.65 24.27
C ALA A 194 -15.33 -2.28 25.64
N ALA A 195 -14.38 -1.74 26.43
CA ALA A 195 -14.06 -2.20 27.77
C ALA A 195 -13.84 -3.73 27.89
N GLY A 196 -13.20 -4.33 26.88
CA GLY A 196 -12.88 -5.76 26.82
C GLY A 196 -13.96 -6.67 26.22
N ASP A 197 -15.14 -6.15 25.88
CA ASP A 197 -16.17 -6.91 25.17
C ASP A 197 -15.86 -6.93 23.66
N LEU A 198 -15.49 -8.11 23.15
CA LEU A 198 -15.11 -8.30 21.74
C LEU A 198 -16.28 -8.07 20.77
N ALA A 199 -17.50 -8.48 21.14
CA ALA A 199 -18.66 -8.26 20.28
C ALA A 199 -19.01 -6.77 20.22
N ALA A 200 -18.93 -6.08 21.35
CA ALA A 200 -19.10 -4.63 21.41
C ALA A 200 -18.01 -3.91 20.61
N ALA A 201 -16.76 -4.34 20.71
CA ALA A 201 -15.63 -3.75 19.97
C ALA A 201 -15.86 -3.79 18.46
N GLN A 202 -16.29 -4.93 17.90
CA GLN A 202 -16.56 -5.03 16.47
C GLN A 202 -17.65 -4.05 16.03
N ALA A 203 -18.77 -4.00 16.76
CA ALA A 203 -19.89 -3.11 16.44
C ALA A 203 -19.55 -1.62 16.64
N LEU A 204 -18.69 -1.29 17.60
CA LEU A 204 -18.22 0.08 17.81
C LEU A 204 -17.28 0.53 16.68
N VAL A 205 -16.33 -0.31 16.28
CA VAL A 205 -15.44 -0.02 15.14
C VAL A 205 -16.26 0.14 13.86
N GLN A 206 -17.18 -0.77 13.57
CA GLN A 206 -18.02 -0.67 12.36
C GLN A 206 -18.77 0.68 12.31
N ARG A 207 -19.49 1.03 13.39
CA ARG A 207 -20.26 2.27 13.46
C ARG A 207 -19.38 3.51 13.33
N ALA A 208 -18.24 3.54 14.02
CA ALA A 208 -17.31 4.65 13.95
C ALA A 208 -16.81 4.90 12.52
N PHE A 209 -16.54 3.83 11.77
CA PHE A 209 -16.13 3.93 10.37
C PHE A 209 -17.29 4.36 9.45
N GLU A 210 -18.49 3.80 9.60
CA GLU A 210 -19.66 4.22 8.81
C GLU A 210 -19.95 5.73 8.98
N GLU A 211 -19.94 6.22 10.23
CA GLU A 211 -20.14 7.63 10.56
C GLU A 211 -19.05 8.52 9.97
N ALA A 212 -17.79 8.09 10.07
CA ALA A 212 -16.65 8.88 9.58
C ALA A 212 -16.54 8.90 8.05
N LEU A 213 -16.95 7.83 7.36
CA LEU A 213 -16.81 7.70 5.90
C LEU A 213 -17.99 8.31 5.12
N ALA A 214 -19.18 8.38 5.71
CA ALA A 214 -20.37 8.90 5.04
C ALA A 214 -20.21 10.32 4.46
N PRO A 215 -19.54 11.29 5.11
CA PRO A 215 -19.29 12.59 4.49
C PRO A 215 -18.27 12.54 3.35
N LEU A 216 -17.24 11.67 3.41
CA LEU A 216 -16.29 11.49 2.30
C LEU A 216 -17.00 10.93 1.05
N GLU A 217 -17.87 9.95 1.25
CA GLU A 217 -18.69 9.34 0.20
C GLU A 217 -19.53 10.40 -0.53
N ARG A 218 -20.13 11.34 0.20
CA ARG A 218 -20.92 12.43 -0.40
C ARG A 218 -20.06 13.37 -1.26
N VAL A 219 -18.87 13.74 -0.78
CA VAL A 219 -17.93 14.57 -1.55
C VAL A 219 -17.49 13.85 -2.82
N ALA A 220 -17.10 12.57 -2.72
CA ALA A 220 -16.67 11.77 -3.85
C ALA A 220 -17.78 11.62 -4.90
N ARG A 221 -19.03 11.33 -4.50
CA ARG A 221 -20.16 11.26 -5.44
C ARG A 221 -20.46 12.60 -6.12
N GLY A 222 -20.33 13.71 -5.39
CA GLY A 222 -20.44 15.05 -5.96
C GLY A 222 -19.39 15.32 -7.04
N LEU A 223 -18.12 14.99 -6.76
CA LEU A 223 -17.02 15.10 -7.72
C LEU A 223 -17.25 14.24 -8.96
N ALA A 224 -17.71 12.99 -8.78
CA ALA A 224 -18.01 12.09 -9.89
C ALA A 224 -19.08 12.66 -10.83
N ALA A 225 -20.14 13.22 -10.27
CA ALA A 225 -21.20 13.86 -11.05
C ALA A 225 -20.73 15.15 -11.74
N ALA A 226 -19.96 15.98 -11.05
CA ALA A 226 -19.49 17.27 -11.57
C ALA A 226 -18.46 17.13 -12.71
N HIS A 227 -17.61 16.10 -12.65
CA HIS A 227 -16.52 15.90 -13.61
C HIS A 227 -16.78 14.78 -14.62
N ALA A 228 -17.94 14.11 -14.54
CA ALA A 228 -18.24 12.91 -15.33
C ALA A 228 -17.15 11.81 -15.25
N LEU A 229 -16.42 11.74 -14.14
CA LEU A 229 -15.39 10.74 -13.87
C LEU A 229 -15.95 9.69 -12.89
N PRO A 230 -16.01 8.41 -13.26
CA PRO A 230 -16.48 7.35 -12.38
C PRO A 230 -15.75 7.29 -11.03
N TYR A 231 -16.53 7.23 -9.95
CA TYR A 231 -16.02 7.00 -8.60
C TYR A 231 -15.96 5.49 -8.31
N ALA A 232 -14.75 4.98 -8.04
CA ALA A 232 -14.49 3.57 -7.79
C ALA A 232 -14.81 3.14 -6.35
N GLY A 233 -14.63 4.02 -5.37
CA GLY A 233 -14.94 3.76 -3.97
C GLY A 233 -13.93 4.39 -3.00
N ILE A 234 -14.15 4.14 -1.71
CA ILE A 234 -13.23 4.41 -0.62
C ILE A 234 -12.58 3.09 -0.20
N ASP A 235 -11.25 3.06 -0.14
CA ASP A 235 -10.50 2.07 0.61
C ASP A 235 -10.38 2.56 2.07
N ALA A 236 -11.14 1.92 2.94
CA ALA A 236 -11.24 2.24 4.37
C ALA A 236 -10.16 1.54 5.22
N SER A 237 -9.15 0.94 4.58
CA SER A 237 -8.11 0.20 5.27
C SER A 237 -7.45 1.02 6.38
N VAL A 238 -7.13 0.35 7.49
CA VAL A 238 -6.36 0.96 8.57
C VAL A 238 -4.90 0.97 8.15
N ALA A 239 -4.50 2.07 7.50
CA ALA A 239 -3.16 2.31 6.99
C ALA A 239 -2.45 3.36 7.86
N PRO A 240 -1.65 2.95 8.86
CA PRO A 240 -1.05 3.88 9.82
C PRO A 240 0.05 4.76 9.18
N LEU A 241 0.46 5.75 9.94
CA LEU A 241 1.62 6.60 9.70
C LEU A 241 2.41 6.71 11.00
N SER A 242 3.69 7.03 10.88
CA SER A 242 4.58 7.23 12.03
C SER A 242 4.06 8.31 13.00
N THR A 243 3.26 9.25 12.49
CA THR A 243 2.63 10.34 13.25
C THR A 243 1.24 9.99 13.83
N ALA A 244 0.67 8.86 13.45
CA ALA A 244 -0.65 8.43 13.93
C ALA A 244 -0.53 7.75 15.32
N PRO A 245 -1.62 7.66 16.09
CA PRO A 245 -1.63 6.86 17.30
C PRO A 245 -1.18 5.41 17.02
N PRO A 246 -0.29 4.84 17.85
CA PRO A 246 0.21 3.48 17.63
C PRO A 246 -0.91 2.44 17.59
N LEU A 247 -0.95 1.63 16.54
CA LEU A 247 -1.95 0.56 16.43
C LEU A 247 -1.83 -0.46 17.57
N THR A 248 -0.61 -0.69 18.06
CA THR A 248 -0.37 -1.60 19.18
C THR A 248 -1.12 -1.18 20.43
N ASP A 249 -1.20 0.11 20.71
CA ASP A 249 -1.85 0.62 21.92
C ASP A 249 -3.37 0.41 21.82
N ALA A 250 -3.94 0.59 20.63
CA ALA A 250 -5.35 0.29 20.36
C ALA A 250 -5.66 -1.21 20.50
N PHE A 251 -4.74 -2.07 20.07
CA PHE A 251 -4.85 -3.52 20.23
C PHE A 251 -4.79 -3.94 21.69
N GLU A 252 -3.84 -3.40 22.44
CA GLU A 252 -3.61 -3.73 23.85
C GLU A 252 -4.75 -3.22 24.74
N ALA A 253 -5.39 -2.11 24.37
CA ALA A 253 -6.57 -1.58 25.06
C ALA A 253 -7.80 -2.52 25.01
N VAL A 254 -7.83 -3.50 24.11
CA VAL A 254 -8.86 -4.56 24.12
C VAL A 254 -8.71 -5.48 25.34
N GLY A 255 -7.52 -5.55 25.94
CA GLY A 255 -7.28 -6.30 27.18
C GLY A 255 -6.94 -7.78 26.99
N LEU A 256 -6.53 -8.20 25.79
CA LEU A 256 -6.14 -9.60 25.51
C LEU A 256 -4.63 -9.88 25.69
N GLY A 257 -3.82 -8.86 25.99
CA GLY A 257 -2.37 -8.98 26.14
C GLY A 257 -1.60 -8.00 25.25
N GLY A 258 -0.27 -8.07 25.31
CA GLY A 258 0.62 -7.22 24.50
C GLY A 258 0.55 -7.58 23.01
N PHE A 259 0.72 -6.61 22.11
CA PHE A 259 0.79 -6.89 20.67
C PHE A 259 1.93 -7.86 20.37
N GLY A 260 1.68 -8.89 19.55
CA GLY A 260 2.62 -9.98 19.28
C GLY A 260 2.38 -11.23 20.14
N GLN A 261 1.58 -11.13 21.20
CA GLN A 261 1.18 -12.27 22.03
C GLN A 261 -0.13 -12.90 21.52
N SER A 262 -0.50 -14.04 22.13
CA SER A 262 -1.82 -14.66 21.98
C SER A 262 -2.92 -13.62 22.15
N GLY A 263 -3.90 -13.62 21.24
CA GLY A 263 -4.96 -12.60 21.20
C GLY A 263 -4.79 -11.56 20.10
N THR A 264 -3.55 -11.25 19.67
CA THR A 264 -3.29 -10.28 18.59
C THR A 264 -4.03 -10.64 17.30
N LEU A 265 -3.99 -11.93 16.91
CA LEU A 265 -4.71 -12.42 15.73
C LEU A 265 -6.23 -12.25 15.86
N ALA A 266 -6.79 -12.44 17.06
CA ALA A 266 -8.22 -12.29 17.30
C ALA A 266 -8.66 -10.83 17.17
N VAL A 267 -7.87 -9.88 17.70
CA VAL A 267 -8.13 -8.45 17.53
C VAL A 267 -8.01 -8.05 16.06
N ALA A 268 -6.98 -8.53 15.35
CA ALA A 268 -6.83 -8.26 13.91
C ALA A 268 -8.02 -8.77 13.09
N ALA A 269 -8.50 -9.97 13.37
CA ALA A 269 -9.67 -10.55 12.71
C ALA A 269 -10.95 -9.74 13.01
N LEU A 270 -11.14 -9.31 14.25
CA LEU A 270 -12.27 -8.48 14.68
C LEU A 270 -12.30 -7.15 13.93
N VAL A 271 -11.16 -6.44 13.88
CA VAL A 271 -11.05 -5.15 13.18
C VAL A 271 -11.37 -5.33 11.69
N THR A 272 -10.76 -6.30 11.02
CA THR A 272 -11.06 -6.56 9.61
C THR A 272 -12.51 -6.97 9.39
N GLY A 273 -13.11 -7.75 10.30
CA GLY A 273 -14.52 -8.10 10.28
C GLY A 273 -15.42 -6.87 10.33
N ALA A 274 -15.11 -5.91 11.20
CA ALA A 274 -15.82 -4.64 11.26
C ALA A 274 -15.69 -3.82 9.96
N LEU A 275 -14.48 -3.74 9.38
CA LEU A 275 -14.24 -3.02 8.13
C LEU A 275 -15.01 -3.63 6.95
N LYS A 276 -15.08 -4.96 6.88
CA LYS A 276 -15.84 -5.67 5.84
C LYS A 276 -17.36 -5.57 6.02
N ALA A 277 -17.83 -5.25 7.22
CA ALA A 277 -19.25 -5.09 7.53
C ALA A 277 -19.78 -3.67 7.27
N ILE A 278 -18.89 -2.70 6.98
CA ILE A 278 -19.27 -1.32 6.67
C ILE A 278 -20.30 -1.29 5.53
N SER A 279 -21.34 -0.50 5.74
CA SER A 279 -22.43 -0.30 4.79
C SER A 279 -22.67 1.20 4.50
N GLY A 280 -23.46 1.51 3.47
CA GLY A 280 -23.83 2.90 3.13
C GLY A 280 -22.75 3.72 2.41
N VAL A 281 -21.58 3.14 2.15
CA VAL A 281 -20.50 3.74 1.35
C VAL A 281 -20.03 2.76 0.26
N LYS A 282 -19.54 3.28 -0.87
CA LYS A 282 -18.98 2.43 -1.92
C LYS A 282 -17.53 2.08 -1.55
N LEU A 283 -17.27 0.80 -1.31
CA LEU A 283 -15.96 0.31 -0.89
C LEU A 283 -15.12 -0.19 -2.06
N CYS A 284 -13.80 -0.04 -1.98
CA CYS A 284 -12.84 -0.58 -2.95
C CYS A 284 -11.48 -0.93 -2.29
N GLY A 285 -10.57 -1.52 -3.06
CA GLY A 285 -9.20 -1.81 -2.61
C GLY A 285 -9.10 -2.97 -1.62
N TYR A 286 -8.26 -2.84 -0.60
CA TYR A 286 -7.92 -3.92 0.33
C TYR A 286 -9.00 -4.17 1.39
N MET A 287 -9.66 -3.10 1.86
CA MET A 287 -10.70 -3.15 2.88
C MET A 287 -10.30 -3.94 4.14
N GLY A 288 -9.13 -3.64 4.70
CA GLY A 288 -8.69 -4.31 5.92
C GLY A 288 -7.58 -3.60 6.68
N LEU A 289 -7.05 -4.27 7.69
CA LEU A 289 -5.99 -3.74 8.53
C LEU A 289 -4.61 -3.89 7.87
N MET A 290 -3.80 -2.84 7.88
CA MET A 290 -2.38 -2.90 7.52
C MET A 290 -1.53 -2.91 8.79
N LEU A 291 -0.53 -3.79 8.86
CA LEU A 291 0.39 -3.88 9.98
C LEU A 291 1.85 -3.62 9.55
N PRO A 292 2.17 -2.42 9.03
CA PRO A 292 3.49 -2.10 8.49
C PRO A 292 4.52 -1.78 9.59
N PRO A 293 5.52 -2.65 9.87
CA PRO A 293 6.47 -2.44 10.96
C PRO A 293 7.28 -1.15 10.83
N LEU A 294 7.52 -0.66 9.61
CA LEU A 294 8.25 0.58 9.38
C LEU A 294 7.32 1.80 9.19
N GLU A 295 6.00 1.70 9.28
CA GLU A 295 5.12 2.90 9.19
C GLU A 295 4.30 3.16 10.46
N ASP A 296 4.37 2.29 11.48
CA ASP A 296 3.73 2.50 12.78
C ASP A 296 4.75 2.47 13.91
N ALA A 297 4.76 3.51 14.75
CA ALA A 297 5.74 3.65 15.83
C ALA A 297 5.59 2.56 16.91
N GLY A 298 4.38 2.05 17.14
CA GLY A 298 4.11 0.96 18.07
C GLY A 298 4.60 -0.38 17.53
N LEU A 299 4.31 -0.68 16.26
CA LEU A 299 4.80 -1.88 15.59
C LEU A 299 6.33 -1.88 15.57
N ALA A 300 6.98 -0.77 15.20
CA ALA A 300 8.43 -0.63 15.24
C ALA A 300 8.99 -0.89 16.65
N ARG A 301 8.36 -0.30 17.69
CA ARG A 301 8.73 -0.52 19.10
C ARG A 301 8.63 -2.00 19.48
N ARG A 302 7.50 -2.65 19.19
CA ARG A 302 7.27 -4.07 19.50
C ARG A 302 8.20 -4.99 18.71
N ALA A 303 8.58 -4.63 17.50
CA ALA A 303 9.59 -5.35 16.72
C ALA A 303 10.98 -5.24 17.38
N ASN A 304 11.38 -4.04 17.82
CA ASN A 304 12.63 -3.80 18.55
C ASN A 304 12.72 -4.56 19.87
N GLU A 305 11.58 -4.78 20.53
CA GLU A 305 11.46 -5.60 21.74
C GLU A 305 11.47 -7.11 21.46
N GLY A 306 11.45 -7.53 20.19
CA GLY A 306 11.36 -8.93 19.78
C GLY A 306 10.00 -9.57 20.09
N ALA A 307 8.94 -8.77 20.21
CA ALA A 307 7.62 -9.24 20.62
C ALA A 307 6.88 -10.05 19.55
N TYR A 308 7.27 -9.93 18.29
CA TYR A 308 6.74 -10.70 17.16
C TYR A 308 7.81 -10.87 16.09
N ARG A 309 7.60 -11.83 15.18
CA ARG A 309 8.52 -12.21 14.11
C ARG A 309 7.87 -12.05 12.74
N LEU A 310 8.67 -12.22 11.67
CA LEU A 310 8.20 -12.19 10.29
C LEU A 310 6.97 -13.09 10.05
N HIS A 311 7.02 -14.32 10.57
CA HIS A 311 5.93 -15.28 10.40
C HIS A 311 4.67 -14.93 11.20
N ASP A 312 4.78 -14.12 12.27
CA ASP A 312 3.60 -13.58 12.94
C ASP A 312 2.91 -12.54 12.06
N VAL A 313 3.66 -11.66 11.39
CA VAL A 313 3.10 -10.71 10.40
C VAL A 313 2.42 -11.46 9.26
N LEU A 314 3.05 -12.53 8.76
CA LEU A 314 2.45 -13.39 7.73
C LEU A 314 1.18 -14.09 8.23
N LEU A 315 1.18 -14.59 9.48
CA LEU A 315 0.00 -15.16 10.11
C LEU A 315 -1.13 -14.13 10.24
N TYR A 316 -0.82 -12.90 10.66
CA TYR A 316 -1.81 -11.83 10.77
C TYR A 316 -2.38 -11.45 9.38
N SER A 317 -1.59 -11.60 8.31
CA SER A 317 -2.03 -11.41 6.92
C SER A 317 -3.20 -12.32 6.53
N ALA A 318 -3.38 -13.46 7.21
CA ALA A 318 -4.52 -14.35 7.00
C ALA A 318 -5.85 -13.66 7.31
N VAL A 319 -5.86 -12.74 8.28
CA VAL A 319 -7.08 -12.06 8.77
C VAL A 319 -7.04 -10.54 8.63
N CYS A 320 -5.94 -9.94 8.20
CA CYS A 320 -5.83 -8.50 7.92
C CYS A 320 -6.07 -8.16 6.43
N GLY A 321 -5.91 -6.90 6.03
CA GLY A 321 -6.19 -6.42 4.67
C GLY A 321 -5.03 -6.52 3.70
N LEU A 322 -3.80 -6.67 4.20
CA LEU A 322 -2.57 -6.59 3.41
C LEU A 322 -1.63 -7.74 3.78
N GLY A 323 -0.60 -7.97 2.96
CA GLY A 323 0.43 -8.97 3.26
C GLY A 323 1.58 -8.40 4.09
N LEU A 324 2.80 -8.76 3.70
CA LEU A 324 4.03 -8.27 4.31
C LEU A 324 4.32 -6.85 3.82
N ASP A 325 3.92 -5.85 4.57
CA ASP A 325 4.02 -4.45 4.17
C ASP A 325 5.09 -3.69 4.96
N THR A 326 6.01 -3.00 4.26
CA THR A 326 7.23 -2.40 4.84
C THR A 326 7.95 -3.27 5.87
N VAL A 327 8.29 -4.50 5.49
CA VAL A 327 8.93 -5.44 6.42
C VAL A 327 10.45 -5.46 6.20
N PRO A 328 11.28 -5.02 7.18
CA PRO A 328 12.73 -5.06 7.07
C PRO A 328 13.26 -6.49 7.21
N VAL A 329 14.14 -6.89 6.29
CA VAL A 329 14.80 -8.20 6.26
C VAL A 329 16.32 -8.01 6.05
N PRO A 330 17.16 -9.03 6.31
CA PRO A 330 18.61 -8.87 6.19
C PRO A 330 19.01 -8.56 4.75
N GLY A 331 19.99 -7.67 4.55
CA GLY A 331 20.47 -7.34 3.21
C GLY A 331 21.24 -8.47 2.53
N ASP A 332 21.72 -9.43 3.32
CA ASP A 332 22.40 -10.65 2.87
C ASP A 332 21.47 -11.87 2.78
N VAL A 333 20.14 -11.66 2.84
CA VAL A 333 19.16 -12.74 2.65
C VAL A 333 19.36 -13.40 1.27
N PRO A 334 19.50 -14.73 1.20
CA PRO A 334 19.63 -15.42 -0.07
C PRO A 334 18.35 -15.29 -0.91
N PRO A 335 18.45 -15.14 -2.25
CA PRO A 335 17.26 -14.97 -3.10
C PRO A 335 16.28 -16.14 -3.00
N GLU A 336 16.74 -17.37 -2.79
CA GLU A 336 15.91 -18.56 -2.54
C GLU A 336 15.05 -18.48 -1.28
N LYS A 337 15.52 -17.78 -0.23
CA LYS A 337 14.73 -17.58 0.98
C LYS A 337 13.61 -16.58 0.75
N LEU A 338 13.89 -15.49 0.02
CA LEU A 338 12.85 -14.55 -0.38
C LEU A 338 11.87 -15.18 -1.37
N GLU A 339 12.35 -15.98 -2.32
CA GLU A 339 11.50 -16.77 -3.22
C GLU A 339 10.50 -17.64 -2.42
N ALA A 340 10.99 -18.40 -1.42
CA ALA A 340 10.12 -19.21 -0.58
C ALA A 340 9.10 -18.37 0.20
N LEU A 341 9.54 -17.26 0.81
CA LEU A 341 8.65 -16.34 1.52
C LEU A 341 7.56 -15.75 0.62
N LEU A 342 7.90 -15.37 -0.62
CA LEU A 342 6.94 -14.88 -1.60
C LEU A 342 5.93 -15.97 -2.00
N LEU A 343 6.37 -17.23 -2.08
CA LEU A 343 5.46 -18.36 -2.30
C LEU A 343 4.53 -18.61 -1.12
N ASP A 344 4.96 -18.38 0.13
CA ASP A 344 4.09 -18.45 1.30
C ASP A 344 3.03 -17.34 1.29
N VAL A 345 3.43 -16.10 0.93
CA VAL A 345 2.49 -14.98 0.72
C VAL A 345 1.48 -15.33 -0.36
N ALA A 346 1.93 -15.89 -1.49
CA ALA A 346 1.02 -16.34 -2.54
C ALA A 346 0.10 -17.48 -2.06
N ALA A 347 0.63 -18.51 -1.38
CA ALA A 347 -0.17 -19.61 -0.87
C ALA A 347 -1.33 -19.09 -0.01
N LEU A 348 -1.07 -18.11 0.86
CA LEU A 348 -2.09 -17.47 1.67
C LEU A 348 -3.08 -16.65 0.83
N ALA A 349 -2.59 -15.82 -0.10
CA ALA A 349 -3.40 -14.96 -0.96
C ALA A 349 -4.39 -15.78 -1.81
N PHE A 350 -3.90 -16.83 -2.46
CA PHE A 350 -4.69 -17.68 -3.33
C PHE A 350 -5.61 -18.61 -2.54
N ARG A 351 -5.18 -19.13 -1.39
CA ARG A 351 -6.03 -20.00 -0.56
C ARG A 351 -7.23 -19.26 0.03
N LEU A 352 -7.07 -17.97 0.34
CA LEU A 352 -8.10 -17.14 0.97
C LEU A 352 -8.85 -16.25 -0.03
N ASP A 353 -8.44 -16.24 -1.31
CA ASP A 353 -8.93 -15.31 -2.33
C ASP A 353 -8.84 -13.84 -1.87
N LYS A 354 -7.63 -13.46 -1.44
CA LYS A 354 -7.36 -12.14 -0.85
C LYS A 354 -6.22 -11.41 -1.56
N PRO A 355 -6.32 -10.08 -1.71
CA PRO A 355 -5.21 -9.27 -2.16
C PRO A 355 -4.12 -9.25 -1.08
N LEU A 356 -2.93 -9.75 -1.38
CA LEU A 356 -1.75 -9.64 -0.50
C LEU A 356 -0.56 -9.11 -1.28
N THR A 357 0.28 -8.35 -0.59
CA THR A 357 1.53 -7.83 -1.12
C THR A 357 2.71 -8.28 -0.27
N ALA A 358 3.90 -8.23 -0.85
CA ALA A 358 5.16 -8.31 -0.14
C ALA A 358 6.02 -7.11 -0.56
N ARG A 359 6.00 -6.08 0.30
CA ARG A 359 6.87 -4.90 0.25
C ARG A 359 7.97 -5.08 1.31
N LEU A 360 9.00 -5.81 0.91
CA LEU A 360 10.13 -6.18 1.76
C LEU A 360 11.27 -5.17 1.62
N PHE A 361 11.98 -4.92 2.71
CA PHE A 361 13.14 -4.05 2.77
C PHE A 361 14.37 -4.84 3.17
N PRO A 362 15.06 -5.54 2.25
CA PRO A 362 16.41 -6.02 2.53
C PRO A 362 17.29 -4.82 2.86
N VAL A 363 17.94 -4.81 4.01
CA VAL A 363 18.72 -3.66 4.48
C VAL A 363 20.22 -3.89 4.23
N PRO A 364 20.85 -3.19 3.27
CA PRO A 364 22.24 -3.44 2.89
C PRO A 364 23.21 -3.35 4.06
N GLY A 365 24.07 -4.36 4.20
CA GLY A 365 25.10 -4.41 5.24
C GLY A 365 24.59 -4.67 6.66
N ARG A 366 23.29 -4.99 6.82
CA ARG A 366 22.67 -5.28 8.12
C ARG A 366 22.13 -6.71 8.20
N ARG A 367 22.13 -7.25 9.41
CA ARG A 367 21.68 -8.60 9.76
C ARG A 367 20.37 -8.58 10.57
N ALA A 368 19.76 -9.75 10.71
CA ALA A 368 18.60 -9.92 11.58
C ALA A 368 18.91 -9.50 13.02
N GLY A 369 17.94 -8.85 13.67
CA GLY A 369 18.07 -8.30 15.03
C GLY A 369 18.75 -6.94 15.12
N GLU A 370 19.49 -6.49 14.10
CA GLU A 370 19.94 -5.09 14.04
C GLU A 370 18.75 -4.16 13.77
N GLN A 371 18.86 -2.91 14.23
CA GLN A 371 17.86 -1.89 13.93
C GLN A 371 18.16 -1.23 12.59
N THR A 372 17.11 -0.89 11.84
CA THR A 372 17.25 -0.09 10.63
C THR A 372 17.68 1.34 10.93
N ASP A 373 18.23 2.03 9.93
CA ASP A 373 18.62 3.45 9.99
C ASP A 373 18.15 4.17 8.71
N PHE A 374 16.87 4.01 8.40
CA PHE A 374 16.23 4.73 7.30
C PHE A 374 16.09 6.20 7.65
N GLN A 375 16.22 7.06 6.64
CA GLN A 375 16.02 8.51 6.77
C GLN A 375 14.76 9.01 6.06
N HIS A 376 14.00 8.07 5.47
CA HIS A 376 12.74 8.40 4.83
C HIS A 376 11.75 8.96 5.87
N PRO A 377 11.07 10.10 5.60
CA PRO A 377 10.35 10.87 6.63
C PRO A 377 9.14 10.16 7.25
N ILE A 378 8.59 9.17 6.56
CA ILE A 378 7.45 8.38 7.07
C ILE A 378 7.85 7.01 7.60
N LEU A 379 9.13 6.61 7.47
CA LEU A 379 9.59 5.33 7.98
C LEU A 379 10.01 5.45 9.45
N CYS A 380 9.51 4.53 10.28
CA CYS A 380 10.00 4.23 11.61
C CYS A 380 11.17 3.24 11.52
N ASN A 381 12.15 3.37 12.42
CA ASN A 381 13.24 2.42 12.50
C ASN A 381 12.91 1.25 13.43
N ALA A 382 12.93 0.04 12.87
CA ALA A 382 12.52 -1.20 13.55
C ALA A 382 13.63 -2.26 13.46
N ALA A 383 13.50 -3.34 14.23
CA ALA A 383 14.41 -4.47 14.15
C ALA A 383 14.22 -5.20 12.83
N ILE A 384 15.32 -5.60 12.22
CA ILE A 384 15.33 -6.41 11.01
C ILE A 384 14.90 -7.82 11.36
N PHE A 385 13.81 -8.29 10.74
CA PHE A 385 13.28 -9.61 11.02
C PHE A 385 14.17 -10.70 10.40
N GLU A 386 14.33 -11.81 11.11
CA GLU A 386 14.92 -13.01 10.53
C GLU A 386 14.01 -13.60 9.44
N VAL A 387 14.61 -14.00 8.32
CA VAL A 387 13.98 -14.86 7.31
C VAL A 387 14.51 -16.29 7.58
N PRO A 388 13.75 -17.12 8.31
CA PRO A 388 14.26 -18.39 8.84
C PRO A 388 14.65 -19.39 7.75
#